data_AF-A0A0A1X7N6-F1
#
_entry.id   AF-A0A0A1X7N6-F1
#
_cell.length_a   1.000
_cell.length_b   1.000
_cell.length_c   1.000
_cell.angle_alpha   90.00
_cell.angle_beta   90.00
_cell.angle_gamma   90.00
#
_symmetry.space_group_name_H-M   'P 1'
#
loop_
_entity.id
_entity.type
_entity.pdbx_description
1 polymer ?
#
loop_
_entity_poly.entity_id
_entity_poly.type
_entity_poly.pdbx_seq_one_letter_code
_entity_poly.pdbx_strand_id
1 'polypeptide(L)'
;MYRMSMMTFLLDGSEGLNQIRCMELALVHDLAESVVGDLTPFCGVSKADKRAMEFKAMEDICKLIEPRGKRIMELFEEYEAGESAESKFVKDLDRLDMIMQAFEYEKRDNCLLKHQEFFDSTEGKFNHPFIKKLVDEIYVQRQNLARAEGATPPPPVQVPDIETLPSTNGQHKSADAVVTPAVASPKSETSTSS
;
A
#
# COMPACT_ATOMS: atom_id res chain seq x y z
N MET A 1 6.87 3.45 0.45
CA MET A 1 8.03 3.98 1.25
C MET A 1 8.94 5.01 0.54
N TYR A 2 9.73 4.69 -0.49
CA TYR A 2 10.72 5.66 -1.06
C TYR A 2 10.08 6.94 -1.62
N ARG A 3 9.10 6.81 -2.53
CA ARG A 3 8.44 7.97 -3.13
C ARG A 3 7.70 8.82 -2.09
N MET A 4 7.06 8.19 -1.11
CA MET A 4 6.48 8.89 0.06
C MET A 4 7.52 9.72 0.82
N SER A 5 8.70 9.16 1.07
CA SER A 5 9.81 9.88 1.74
C SER A 5 10.32 11.05 0.90
N MET A 6 10.34 10.90 -0.43
CA MET A 6 10.66 12.00 -1.34
C MET A 6 9.55 13.08 -1.33
N MET A 7 8.28 12.71 -1.20
CA MET A 7 7.17 13.66 -1.13
C MET A 7 7.22 14.55 0.11
N THR A 8 7.88 14.13 1.21
CA THR A 8 8.03 15.01 2.38
C THR A 8 8.86 16.26 2.09
N PHE A 9 9.70 16.25 1.05
CA PHE A 9 10.46 17.42 0.60
C PHE A 9 9.57 18.52 0.00
N LEU A 10 8.29 18.24 -0.28
CA LEU A 10 7.32 19.23 -0.72
C LEU A 10 6.83 20.14 0.43
N LEU A 11 7.09 19.75 1.69
CA LEU A 11 6.82 20.59 2.86
C LEU A 11 7.77 21.79 2.86
N ASP A 12 7.23 23.00 2.92
CA ASP A 12 8.00 24.25 2.97
C ASP A 12 8.03 24.87 4.38
N GLY A 13 7.35 24.23 5.34
CA GLY A 13 7.29 24.65 6.74
C GLY A 13 6.02 25.44 7.08
N SER A 14 5.22 25.84 6.09
CA SER A 14 3.93 26.51 6.31
C SER A 14 2.87 25.60 6.94
N GLU A 15 3.03 24.28 6.84
CA GLU A 15 2.14 23.27 7.38
C GLU A 15 2.30 23.04 8.90
N GLY A 16 3.40 23.53 9.49
CA GLY A 16 3.72 23.30 10.90
C GLY A 16 4.10 21.84 11.23
N LEU A 17 4.52 21.06 10.22
CA LEU A 17 4.93 19.67 10.35
C LEU A 17 6.45 19.54 10.47
N ASN A 18 6.94 18.60 11.28
CA ASN A 18 8.34 18.24 11.27
C ASN A 18 8.67 17.32 10.07
N GLN A 19 9.28 17.89 9.03
CA GLN A 19 9.64 17.16 7.80
C GLN A 19 10.52 15.92 8.07
N ILE A 20 11.50 16.01 8.97
CA ILE A 20 12.39 14.88 9.29
C ILE A 20 11.56 13.76 9.95
N ARG A 21 10.66 14.10 10.87
CA ARG A 21 9.76 13.12 11.51
C ARG A 21 8.84 12.45 10.50
N CYS A 22 8.25 13.21 9.57
CA CYS A 22 7.44 12.65 8.47
C CYS A 22 8.25 11.67 7.62
N MET A 23 9.50 12.00 7.30
CA MET A 23 10.40 11.14 6.51
C MET A 23 10.75 9.85 7.27
N GLU A 24 11.06 9.95 8.56
CA GLU A 24 11.31 8.78 9.41
C GLU A 24 10.09 7.84 9.45
N LEU A 25 8.89 8.39 9.63
CA LEU A 25 7.64 7.63 9.64
C LEU A 25 7.39 6.94 8.28
N ALA A 26 7.56 7.66 7.17
CA ALA A 26 7.38 7.12 5.82
C ALA A 26 8.35 5.97 5.49
N LEU A 27 9.55 5.97 6.08
CA LEU A 27 10.53 4.90 5.90
C LEU A 27 10.29 3.67 6.80
N VAL A 28 9.58 3.84 7.91
CA VAL A 28 9.42 2.78 8.93
C VAL A 28 8.04 2.12 8.90
N HIS A 29 6.98 2.81 8.45
CA HIS A 29 5.61 2.33 8.63
C HIS A 29 5.35 0.91 8.10
N ASP A 30 5.86 0.57 6.92
CA ASP A 30 5.70 -0.76 6.30
C ASP A 30 6.91 -1.68 6.53
N LEU A 31 7.81 -1.36 7.47
CA LEU A 31 9.00 -2.18 7.69
C LEU A 31 8.67 -3.62 8.10
N ALA A 32 7.53 -3.83 8.78
CA ALA A 32 7.01 -5.13 9.17
C ALA A 32 6.72 -6.05 7.97
N GLU A 33 6.40 -5.49 6.80
CA GLU A 33 6.08 -6.24 5.59
C GLU A 33 7.28 -7.01 5.03
N SER A 34 8.50 -6.65 5.44
CA SER A 34 9.71 -7.42 5.14
C SER A 34 9.68 -8.84 5.74
N VAL A 35 8.85 -9.07 6.76
CA VAL A 35 8.67 -10.36 7.43
C VAL A 35 7.27 -10.92 7.18
N VAL A 36 6.23 -10.08 7.30
CA VAL A 36 4.82 -10.51 7.21
C VAL A 36 4.36 -10.63 5.74
N GLY A 37 5.01 -9.92 4.83
CA GLY A 37 4.52 -9.65 3.48
C GLY A 37 3.50 -8.51 3.44
N ASP A 38 3.26 -7.98 2.24
CA ASP A 38 2.22 -6.97 1.98
C ASP A 38 0.83 -7.63 1.97
N LEU A 39 0.13 -7.51 3.11
CA LEU A 39 -1.19 -8.11 3.30
C LEU A 39 -2.29 -7.17 2.79
N THR A 40 -2.87 -7.54 1.65
CA THR A 40 -3.99 -6.82 1.03
C THR A 40 -5.36 -7.26 1.58
N PRO A 41 -6.44 -6.50 1.34
CA PRO A 41 -7.80 -6.92 1.69
C PRO A 41 -8.22 -8.28 1.12
N PHE A 42 -7.61 -8.73 0.02
CA PHE A 42 -7.91 -10.01 -0.62
C PHE A 42 -7.21 -11.20 0.05
N CYS A 43 -6.29 -10.97 0.99
CA CYS A 43 -5.60 -12.04 1.72
C CYS A 43 -6.50 -12.71 2.77
N GLY A 44 -7.69 -12.16 3.06
CA GLY A 44 -8.64 -12.73 4.03
C GLY A 44 -8.15 -12.67 5.49
N VAL A 45 -7.20 -11.78 5.77
CA VAL A 45 -6.67 -11.55 7.13
C VAL A 45 -7.44 -10.40 7.76
N SER A 46 -7.94 -10.60 8.99
CA SER A 46 -8.62 -9.54 9.73
C SER A 46 -7.66 -8.40 10.10
N LYS A 47 -8.20 -7.19 10.28
CA LYS A 47 -7.40 -6.02 10.71
C LYS A 47 -6.65 -6.28 12.02
N ALA A 48 -7.29 -6.99 12.96
CA ALA A 48 -6.69 -7.33 14.26
C ALA A 48 -5.52 -8.32 14.10
N ASP A 49 -5.68 -9.35 13.28
CA ASP A 49 -4.62 -10.35 13.04
C ASP A 49 -3.45 -9.72 12.28
N LYS A 50 -3.72 -8.89 11.25
CA LYS A 50 -2.68 -8.13 10.52
C LYS A 50 -1.84 -7.32 11.49
N ARG A 51 -2.49 -6.50 12.32
CA ARG A 51 -1.80 -5.68 13.32
C ARG A 51 -0.97 -6.51 14.31
N ALA A 52 -1.49 -7.63 14.79
CA ALA A 52 -0.76 -8.50 15.71
C ALA A 52 0.49 -9.13 15.07
N MET A 53 0.39 -9.54 13.81
CA MET A 53 1.53 -10.08 13.05
C MET A 53 2.59 -9.01 12.80
N GLU A 54 2.17 -7.81 12.39
CA GLU A 54 3.09 -6.69 12.13
C GLU A 54 3.79 -6.22 13.39
N PHE A 55 3.07 -6.12 14.51
CA PHE A 55 3.67 -5.74 15.80
C PHE A 55 4.73 -6.75 16.24
N LYS A 56 4.44 -8.05 16.12
CA LYS A 56 5.40 -9.11 16.43
C LYS A 56 6.64 -9.04 15.53
N ALA A 57 6.45 -8.82 14.22
CA ALA A 57 7.56 -8.66 13.28
C ALA A 57 8.43 -7.46 13.65
N MET A 58 7.82 -6.33 14.01
CA MET A 58 8.55 -5.14 14.44
C MET A 58 9.30 -5.34 15.75
N GLU A 59 8.72 -6.05 16.73
CA GLU A 59 9.44 -6.43 17.96
C GLU A 59 10.71 -7.22 17.63
N ASP A 60 10.60 -8.20 16.74
CA ASP A 60 11.74 -9.06 16.37
C ASP A 60 12.80 -8.29 15.57
N ILE A 61 12.40 -7.42 14.63
CA ILE A 61 13.31 -6.52 13.91
C ILE A 61 14.04 -5.58 14.89
N CYS A 62 13.31 -4.95 15.81
CA CYS A 62 13.89 -3.98 16.74
C CYS A 62 14.88 -4.61 17.72
N LYS A 63 14.62 -5.84 18.19
CA LYS A 63 15.53 -6.60 19.07
C LYS A 63 16.91 -6.81 18.45
N LEU A 64 17.01 -6.94 17.13
CA LEU A 64 18.28 -7.19 16.43
C LEU A 64 19.23 -5.98 16.44
N ILE A 65 18.72 -4.78 16.73
CA ILE A 65 19.45 -3.51 16.58
C ILE A 65 19.45 -2.69 17.87
N GLU A 66 19.20 -3.30 19.02
CA GLU A 66 19.25 -2.63 20.31
C GLU A 66 20.62 -1.98 20.58
N PRO A 67 20.67 -0.78 21.22
CA PRO A 67 19.55 -0.03 21.81
C PRO A 67 18.76 0.83 20.79
N ARG A 68 19.12 0.79 19.50
CA ARG A 68 18.56 1.67 18.45
C ARG A 68 17.15 1.26 18.02
N GLY A 69 16.81 -0.02 18.19
CA GLY A 69 15.49 -0.58 17.88
C GLY A 69 14.34 0.18 18.54
N LYS A 70 14.55 0.66 19.78
CA LYS A 70 13.56 1.47 20.49
C LYS A 70 12.99 2.64 19.67
N ARG A 71 13.86 3.39 18.97
CA ARG A 71 13.43 4.53 18.15
C ARG A 71 12.56 4.11 16.96
N ILE A 72 12.88 2.96 16.36
CA ILE A 72 12.12 2.42 15.22
C ILE A 72 10.76 1.92 15.71
N MET A 73 10.69 1.27 16.88
CA MET A 73 9.42 0.87 17.47
C MET A 73 8.53 2.07 17.79
N GLU A 74 9.09 3.13 18.39
CA GLU A 74 8.35 4.38 18.66
C GLU A 74 7.78 5.03 17.39
N LEU A 75 8.51 4.96 16.27
CA LEU A 75 8.04 5.44 14.96
C LEU A 75 6.89 4.61 14.44
N PHE A 76 7.03 3.29 14.48
CA PHE A 76 6.00 2.36 14.03
C PHE A 76 4.71 2.50 14.84
N GLU A 77 4.80 2.54 16.16
CA GLU A 77 3.66 2.75 17.05
C GLU A 77 2.97 4.09 16.81
N GLU A 78 3.72 5.18 16.58
CA GLU A 78 3.15 6.49 16.25
C GLU A 78 2.35 6.44 14.94
N TYR A 79 2.90 5.79 13.90
CA TYR A 79 2.18 5.63 12.63
C TYR A 79 0.91 4.81 12.79
N GLU A 80 0.99 3.69 13.52
CA GLU A 80 -0.16 2.81 13.77
C GLU A 80 -1.26 3.49 14.58
N ALA A 81 -0.90 4.30 15.58
CA ALA A 81 -1.86 5.10 16.34
C ALA A 81 -2.55 6.16 15.46
N GLY A 82 -1.80 6.83 14.57
CA GLY A 82 -2.36 7.82 13.64
C GLY A 82 -2.91 9.07 14.33
N GLU A 83 -2.36 9.43 15.49
CA GLU A 83 -2.86 10.53 16.33
C GLU A 83 -2.08 11.83 16.13
N SER A 84 -0.76 11.75 15.89
CA SER A 84 0.11 12.90 15.65
C SER A 84 -0.19 13.58 14.31
N ALA A 85 0.19 14.84 14.17
CA ALA A 85 0.01 15.58 12.91
C ALA A 85 0.84 14.93 11.79
N GLU A 86 2.06 14.51 12.10
CA GLU A 86 2.98 13.84 11.19
C GLU A 86 2.47 12.46 10.77
N SER A 87 1.98 11.62 11.68
CA SER A 87 1.43 10.30 11.32
C SER A 87 0.18 10.42 10.44
N LYS A 88 -0.71 11.38 10.72
CA LYS A 88 -1.87 11.68 9.87
C LYS A 88 -1.45 12.13 8.48
N PHE A 89 -0.44 13.01 8.38
CA PHE A 89 0.10 13.46 7.11
C PHE A 89 0.72 12.30 6.31
N VAL A 90 1.49 11.42 6.97
CA VAL A 90 2.12 10.27 6.30
C VAL A 90 1.08 9.24 5.86
N LYS A 91 -0.01 9.02 6.60
CA LYS A 91 -1.15 8.20 6.13
C LYS A 91 -1.84 8.80 4.90
N ASP A 92 -1.87 10.13 4.78
CA ASP A 92 -2.37 10.78 3.57
C ASP A 92 -1.39 10.62 2.39
N LEU A 93 -0.07 10.67 2.65
CA LEU A 93 0.96 10.36 1.64
C LEU A 93 0.88 8.92 1.14
N ASP A 94 0.64 7.96 2.03
CA ASP A 94 0.51 6.53 1.70
C ASP A 94 -0.63 6.31 0.69
N ARG A 95 -1.81 6.86 1.00
CA ARG A 95 -2.97 6.82 0.09
C ARG A 95 -2.72 7.57 -1.22
N LEU A 96 -2.03 8.72 -1.15
CA LEU A 96 -1.68 9.49 -2.34
C LEU A 96 -0.76 8.68 -3.27
N ASP A 97 0.27 8.06 -2.71
CA ASP A 97 1.22 7.22 -3.44
C ASP A 97 0.50 6.06 -4.14
N MET A 98 -0.45 5.42 -3.44
CA MET A 98 -1.27 4.34 -3.98
C MET A 98 -2.09 4.77 -5.20
N ILE A 99 -2.83 5.89 -5.13
CA ILE A 99 -3.64 6.35 -6.27
C ILE A 99 -2.80 6.92 -7.41
N MET A 100 -1.64 7.53 -7.11
CA MET A 100 -0.68 7.96 -8.12
C MET A 100 -0.15 6.75 -8.89
N GLN A 101 0.24 5.69 -8.17
CA GLN A 101 0.73 4.47 -8.79
C GLN A 101 -0.34 3.79 -9.65
N ALA A 102 -1.58 3.73 -9.16
CA ALA A 102 -2.72 3.21 -9.91
C ALA A 102 -2.89 3.98 -11.23
N PHE A 103 -2.89 5.32 -11.20
CA PHE A 103 -2.99 6.12 -12.42
C PHE A 103 -1.78 5.95 -13.36
N GLU A 104 -0.57 5.81 -12.83
CA GLU A 104 0.63 5.53 -13.62
C GLU A 104 0.53 4.18 -14.35
N TYR A 105 0.02 3.14 -13.69
CA TYR A 105 -0.21 1.84 -14.30
C TYR A 105 -1.33 1.88 -15.33
N GLU A 106 -2.42 2.60 -15.06
CA GLU A 106 -3.49 2.82 -16.05
C GLU A 106 -2.96 3.43 -17.36
N LYS A 107 -2.05 4.40 -17.25
CA LYS A 107 -1.38 5.02 -18.42
C LYS A 107 -0.43 4.06 -19.12
N ARG A 108 0.43 3.37 -18.34
CA ARG A 108 1.45 2.45 -18.89
C ARG A 108 0.82 1.30 -19.66
N ASP A 109 -0.24 0.71 -19.09
CA ASP A 109 -0.85 -0.53 -19.60
C ASP A 109 -2.06 -0.26 -20.50
N ASN A 110 -2.30 1.02 -20.84
CA ASN A 110 -3.41 1.48 -21.65
C ASN A 110 -4.77 0.95 -21.16
N CYS A 111 -4.97 1.05 -19.85
CA CYS A 111 -6.14 0.53 -19.15
C CYS A 111 -6.77 1.61 -18.25
N LEU A 112 -6.89 2.82 -18.79
CA LEU A 112 -7.54 3.95 -18.11
C LEU A 112 -8.87 3.55 -17.47
N LEU A 113 -9.08 4.06 -16.27
CA LEU A 113 -10.23 3.77 -15.41
C LEU A 113 -10.30 2.35 -14.83
N LYS A 114 -9.41 1.42 -15.19
CA LYS A 114 -9.51 0.03 -14.73
C LYS A 114 -9.07 -0.23 -13.29
N HIS A 115 -8.35 0.70 -12.66
CA HIS A 115 -7.89 0.60 -11.27
C HIS A 115 -8.76 1.44 -10.34
N GLN A 116 -10.07 1.51 -10.62
CA GLN A 116 -11.02 2.37 -9.93
C GLN A 116 -11.15 2.04 -8.43
N GLU A 117 -10.99 0.77 -8.05
CA GLU A 117 -11.04 0.29 -6.68
C GLU A 117 -10.03 0.98 -5.77
N PHE A 118 -8.86 1.35 -6.29
CA PHE A 118 -7.86 2.09 -5.52
C PHE A 118 -8.33 3.52 -5.21
N PHE A 119 -9.01 4.17 -6.16
CA PHE A 119 -9.58 5.49 -5.96
C PHE A 119 -10.76 5.44 -4.98
N ASP A 120 -11.69 4.52 -5.20
CA ASP A 120 -12.88 4.34 -4.34
C ASP A 120 -12.47 4.05 -2.90
N SER A 121 -11.42 3.24 -2.69
CA SER A 121 -10.91 2.91 -1.35
C SER A 121 -10.35 4.11 -0.57
N THR A 122 -10.04 5.22 -1.24
CA THR A 122 -9.46 6.43 -0.63
C THR A 122 -10.44 7.60 -0.52
N GLU A 123 -11.65 7.47 -1.07
CA GLU A 123 -12.65 8.52 -1.06
C GLU A 123 -12.99 8.99 0.37
N GLY A 124 -12.95 10.30 0.60
CA GLY A 124 -13.20 10.90 1.92
C GLY A 124 -12.14 10.65 2.99
N LYS A 125 -11.03 9.95 2.69
CA LYS A 125 -9.99 9.60 3.67
C LYS A 125 -8.83 10.59 3.75
N PHE A 126 -8.67 11.47 2.77
CA PHE A 126 -7.65 12.52 2.79
C PHE A 126 -8.04 13.64 3.74
N ASN A 127 -7.10 14.12 4.56
CA ASN A 127 -7.36 15.13 5.60
C ASN A 127 -6.58 16.42 5.33
N HIS A 128 -5.29 16.29 5.01
CA HIS A 128 -4.36 17.40 4.90
C HIS A 128 -4.67 18.30 3.68
N PRO A 129 -4.83 19.63 3.85
CA PRO A 129 -5.22 20.52 2.76
C PRO A 129 -4.30 20.51 1.54
N PHE A 130 -2.97 20.41 1.76
CA PHE A 130 -2.00 20.32 0.66
C PHE A 130 -2.18 19.03 -0.14
N ILE A 131 -2.38 17.89 0.54
CA ILE A 131 -2.55 16.60 -0.13
C ILE A 131 -3.86 16.57 -0.92
N LYS A 132 -4.95 17.12 -0.37
CA LYS A 132 -6.23 17.24 -1.10
C LYS A 132 -6.06 17.95 -2.45
N LYS A 133 -5.29 19.04 -2.51
CA LYS A 133 -5.02 19.74 -3.77
C LYS A 133 -4.31 18.86 -4.80
N LEU A 134 -3.34 18.04 -4.36
CA LEU A 134 -2.63 17.11 -5.24
C LEU A 134 -3.57 15.99 -5.73
N VAL A 135 -4.39 15.46 -4.82
CA VAL A 135 -5.41 14.45 -5.13
C VAL A 135 -6.41 14.97 -6.16
N ASP A 136 -6.94 16.19 -5.96
CA ASP A 136 -7.87 16.84 -6.89
C ASP A 136 -7.25 16.96 -8.29
N GLU A 137 -5.98 17.37 -8.38
CA GLU A 137 -5.26 17.47 -9.64
C GLU A 137 -5.10 16.11 -10.33
N ILE A 138 -4.80 15.03 -9.58
CA ILE A 138 -4.75 13.67 -10.12
C ILE A 138 -6.12 13.26 -10.69
N TYR A 139 -7.21 13.53 -9.97
CA TYR A 139 -8.56 13.25 -10.46
C TYR A 139 -8.88 14.00 -11.76
N VAL A 140 -8.53 15.28 -11.84
CA VAL A 140 -8.73 16.10 -13.04
C VAL A 140 -7.93 15.54 -14.22
N GLN A 141 -6.64 15.25 -14.04
CA GLN A 141 -5.81 14.69 -15.10
C GLN A 141 -6.30 13.32 -15.58
N ARG A 142 -6.65 12.43 -14.65
CA ARG A 142 -7.19 11.10 -14.96
C ARG A 142 -8.50 11.20 -15.75
N GLN A 143 -9.42 12.07 -15.35
CA GLN A 143 -10.68 12.27 -16.06
C GLN A 143 -10.48 12.86 -17.46
N ASN A 144 -9.61 13.86 -17.59
CA ASN A 144 -9.32 14.48 -18.88
C ASN A 144 -8.73 13.49 -19.87
N LEU A 145 -7.78 12.67 -19.42
CA LEU A 145 -7.16 11.64 -20.25
C LEU A 145 -8.16 10.54 -20.62
N ALA A 146 -8.96 10.07 -19.67
CA ALA A 146 -10.01 9.08 -19.94
C ALA A 146 -11.03 9.58 -20.98
N ARG A 147 -11.43 10.87 -20.92
CA ARG A 147 -12.30 11.48 -21.93
C ARG A 147 -11.64 11.57 -23.29
N ALA A 148 -10.36 11.95 -23.35
CA ALA A 148 -9.62 12.06 -24.61
C ALA A 148 -9.49 10.70 -25.32
N GLU A 149 -9.25 9.63 -24.57
CA GLU A 149 -9.07 8.27 -25.09
C GLU A 149 -10.39 7.47 -25.21
N GLY A 150 -11.54 8.07 -24.87
CA GLY A 150 -12.84 7.39 -24.89
C GLY A 150 -12.94 6.19 -23.94
N ALA A 151 -12.17 6.19 -22.85
CA ALA A 151 -12.13 5.11 -21.87
C ALA A 151 -13.45 5.05 -21.08
N THR A 152 -13.85 3.83 -20.72
CA THR A 152 -15.04 3.57 -19.90
C THR A 152 -14.64 2.82 -18.64
N PRO A 153 -15.24 3.14 -17.48
CA PRO A 153 -14.92 2.44 -16.24
C PRO A 153 -15.38 0.98 -16.30
N PRO A 154 -14.62 0.04 -15.72
CA PRO A 154 -15.05 -1.35 -15.61
C PRO A 154 -16.21 -1.49 -14.62
N PRO A 155 -16.85 -2.68 -14.54
CA PRO A 155 -17.70 -3.03 -13.42
C PRO A 155 -16.94 -2.85 -12.08
N PRO A 156 -17.62 -2.39 -11.00
CA PRO A 156 -16.97 -2.22 -9.71
C PRO A 156 -16.35 -3.52 -9.18
N VAL A 157 -15.10 -3.44 -8.71
CA VAL A 157 -14.47 -4.54 -7.98
C VAL A 157 -14.94 -4.48 -6.52
N GLN A 158 -15.49 -5.59 -6.02
CA GLN A 158 -15.81 -5.69 -4.61
C GLN A 158 -14.54 -5.97 -3.81
N VAL A 159 -14.04 -4.94 -3.12
CA VAL A 159 -12.95 -5.07 -2.17
C VAL A 159 -13.51 -5.59 -0.84
N PRO A 160 -12.98 -6.69 -0.28
CA PRO A 160 -13.42 -7.21 1.01
C PRO A 160 -13.24 -6.18 2.14
N ASP A 161 -14.23 -6.07 3.01
CA ASP A 161 -14.13 -5.24 4.21
C ASP A 161 -13.44 -6.01 5.34
N ILE A 162 -12.15 -5.73 5.54
CA ILE A 162 -11.34 -6.37 6.59
C ILE A 162 -11.79 -6.02 8.02
N GLU A 163 -12.61 -4.97 8.21
CA GLU A 163 -13.15 -4.64 9.54
C GLU A 163 -14.25 -5.61 9.98
N THR A 164 -14.90 -6.27 9.01
CA THR A 164 -15.97 -7.24 9.27
C THR A 164 -15.47 -8.67 9.44
N LEU A 165 -14.19 -8.93 9.14
CA LEU A 165 -13.61 -10.26 9.25
C LEU A 165 -13.35 -10.64 10.71
N PRO A 166 -13.80 -11.82 11.18
CA PRO A 166 -13.51 -12.28 12.53
C PRO A 166 -12.01 -12.56 12.69
N SER A 167 -11.43 -12.18 13.83
CA SER A 167 -10.05 -12.56 14.17
C SER A 167 -9.95 -14.06 14.38
N THR A 168 -8.86 -14.63 13.87
CA THR A 168 -8.54 -16.06 13.97
C THR A 168 -7.76 -16.40 15.24
N ASN A 169 -7.46 -15.41 16.11
CA ASN A 169 -6.60 -15.56 17.29
C ASN A 169 -5.26 -16.26 16.97
N GLY A 170 -4.66 -15.94 15.81
CA GLY A 170 -3.37 -16.52 15.40
C GLY A 170 -3.44 -17.95 14.84
N GLN A 171 -4.62 -18.46 14.49
CA GLN A 171 -4.77 -19.75 13.80
C GLN A 171 -4.69 -19.62 12.26
N HIS A 172 -3.72 -18.88 11.72
CA HIS A 172 -3.45 -18.92 10.28
C HIS A 172 -2.38 -19.98 9.97
N LYS A 173 -2.77 -21.02 9.20
CA LYS A 173 -1.82 -21.88 8.49
C LYS A 173 -1.11 -21.02 7.44
N SER A 174 0.20 -21.23 7.29
CA SER A 174 1.06 -20.46 6.37
C SER A 174 0.45 -20.33 4.97
N ALA A 175 0.59 -19.14 4.37
CA ALA A 175 0.08 -18.81 3.05
C ALA A 175 0.94 -19.39 1.89
N ASP A 176 1.68 -20.48 2.12
CA ASP A 176 2.56 -21.13 1.12
C ASP A 176 1.85 -22.15 0.22
N ALA A 177 0.54 -21.99 -0.03
CA ALA A 177 -0.22 -22.97 -0.80
C ALA A 177 -1.11 -22.34 -1.88
N VAL A 178 -0.52 -21.48 -2.72
CA VAL A 178 -1.04 -21.29 -4.09
C VAL A 178 -0.03 -21.92 -5.05
N VAL A 179 -0.18 -23.23 -5.21
CA VAL A 179 0.54 -24.05 -6.18
C VAL A 179 0.21 -23.54 -7.58
N THR A 180 1.24 -23.13 -8.32
CA THR A 180 1.20 -22.87 -9.76
C THR A 180 0.69 -24.12 -10.51
N PRO A 181 -0.24 -24.00 -11.47
CA PRO A 181 -0.58 -25.13 -12.31
C PRO A 181 0.61 -25.42 -13.23
N ALA A 182 1.12 -26.65 -13.16
CA ALA A 182 2.19 -27.14 -14.02
C ALA A 182 1.79 -27.00 -15.50
N VAL A 183 2.52 -26.15 -16.24
CA VAL A 183 2.43 -26.10 -17.69
C VAL A 183 3.10 -27.36 -18.24
N ALA A 184 2.28 -28.28 -18.77
CA ALA A 184 2.78 -29.44 -19.49
C ALA A 184 3.45 -29.00 -20.81
N SER A 185 4.75 -29.22 -20.95
CA SER A 185 5.47 -29.02 -22.21
C SER A 185 5.10 -30.11 -23.23
N PRO A 186 4.97 -29.80 -24.54
CA PRO A 186 4.69 -30.79 -25.56
C PRO A 186 5.91 -31.68 -25.82
N LYS A 187 5.66 -32.97 -26.04
CA LYS A 187 6.67 -33.98 -26.42
C LYS A 187 7.32 -33.61 -27.75
N SER A 188 8.65 -33.61 -27.79
CA SER A 188 9.44 -33.58 -29.02
C SER A 188 9.34 -34.93 -29.74
N GLU A 189 8.77 -34.94 -30.94
CA GLU A 189 8.93 -36.04 -31.89
C GLU A 189 10.34 -35.99 -32.49
N THR A 190 11.18 -36.98 -32.19
CA THR A 190 12.43 -37.20 -32.93
C THR A 190 12.14 -38.12 -34.12
N SER A 191 12.19 -37.52 -35.31
CA SER A 191 12.30 -38.22 -36.58
C SER A 191 13.70 -38.81 -36.72
N THR A 192 13.79 -40.14 -36.82
CA THR A 192 14.98 -40.82 -37.34
C THR A 192 14.75 -41.13 -38.81
N SER A 193 15.49 -40.46 -39.70
CA SER A 193 15.67 -40.88 -41.07
C SER A 193 17.14 -40.73 -41.46
N SER A 194 17.72 -41.85 -41.91
CA SER A 194 19.02 -42.05 -42.56
C SER A 194 20.22 -42.24 -41.64
#